data_AF-A0A6I9TPS0-F1
#
_entry.id   AF-A0A6I9TPS0-F1
#
_cell.length_a   1.000
_cell.length_b   1.000
_cell.length_c   1.000
_cell.angle_alpha   90.00
_cell.angle_beta   90.00
_cell.angle_gamma   90.00
#
_symmetry.space_group_name_H-M   'P 1'
#
loop_
_entity.id
_entity.type
_entity.pdbx_description
1 polymer ?
#
loop_
_entity_poly.entity_id
_entity_poly.type
_entity_poly.pdbx_seq_one_letter_code
_entity_poly.pdbx_strand_id
1 'polypeptide(L)'
;MQQVGQAKERPFSVSAGEVNFSHAEDVRLETTRARFSSILKRHGELTERLSRDSDKTVFERLQREFEAARASQTQEICLDGEQWNDGLLATIRERVHVEAERKAMQLPGETTAVTNLPFHEKITYRVGNKMICCLEGARIGIQYETSFAGEPCELFHCILESKSFLEKMTVIEHTIPFFLPIREAENDFLSSNAMKFIDYVGVLLQAYVDRREQVRLIKELYGNQIGELYFSLPYHMIEFVLADFNCKVTVSLRYADLLSTLPSVVSVLAWPIQQPKKSWTGAGQLNRKDYGALGRQAIPARLLYAEDALRSMSLPEAFAEIVLKMPEFLKETVPEQNSA
;
A
#
# COMPACT_ATOMS: atom_id res chain seq x y z
N MET A 1 74.90 -26.30 39.57
CA MET A 1 74.05 -27.28 40.30
C MET A 1 73.04 -27.86 39.30
N GLN A 2 72.90 -29.20 39.30
CA GLN A 2 71.83 -30.06 38.74
C GLN A 2 71.35 -29.82 37.30
N GLN A 3 71.71 -30.66 36.32
CA GLN A 3 71.14 -31.98 35.93
C GLN A 3 69.73 -31.96 35.28
N VAL A 4 69.73 -32.34 33.99
CA VAL A 4 68.89 -33.37 33.32
C VAL A 4 67.38 -33.14 33.13
N GLY A 5 66.90 -33.34 31.89
CA GLY A 5 65.68 -34.15 31.68
C GLY A 5 64.68 -33.75 30.59
N GLN A 6 64.81 -34.38 29.42
CA GLN A 6 63.80 -34.97 28.51
C GLN A 6 62.38 -34.37 28.28
N ALA A 7 61.97 -34.46 27.01
CA ALA A 7 60.70 -34.11 26.40
C ALA A 7 59.46 -34.92 26.88
N LYS A 8 58.27 -34.30 26.80
CA LYS A 8 56.98 -34.96 26.47
C LYS A 8 55.87 -33.93 26.16
N GLU A 9 55.20 -34.11 25.03
CA GLU A 9 53.94 -33.41 24.67
C GLU A 9 52.77 -33.82 25.58
N ARG A 10 51.81 -32.90 25.82
CA ARG A 10 50.35 -33.06 25.55
C ARG A 10 49.50 -31.83 26.03
N PRO A 11 48.22 -31.68 25.58
CA PRO A 11 47.63 -30.45 25.04
C PRO A 11 46.53 -29.85 25.91
N PHE A 12 46.14 -28.57 25.71
CA PHE A 12 44.81 -27.96 26.01
C PHE A 12 44.84 -26.53 25.41
N SER A 13 43.81 -25.88 24.89
CA SER A 13 42.43 -26.19 24.50
C SER A 13 41.93 -24.91 23.79
N VAL A 14 41.48 -25.00 22.54
CA VAL A 14 40.85 -23.85 21.85
C VAL A 14 39.45 -23.70 22.43
N SER A 15 39.22 -22.61 23.17
CA SER A 15 37.92 -22.26 23.74
C SER A 15 36.92 -21.98 22.62
N ALA A 16 35.85 -22.78 22.59
CA ALA A 16 34.67 -22.57 21.77
C ALA A 16 34.06 -21.19 22.03
N GLY A 17 34.26 -20.29 21.06
CA GLY A 17 33.61 -18.98 20.97
C GLY A 17 32.55 -18.98 19.88
N GLU A 18 31.70 -20.00 19.81
CA GLU A 18 30.63 -20.10 18.81
C GLU A 18 29.36 -20.69 19.43
N VAL A 19 28.64 -19.93 20.26
CA VAL A 19 27.23 -20.30 20.60
C VAL A 19 26.31 -19.10 20.91
N ASN A 20 26.81 -17.87 21.09
CA ASN A 20 25.95 -16.77 21.57
C ASN A 20 25.38 -15.84 20.49
N PHE A 21 25.77 -15.99 19.21
CA PHE A 21 25.27 -15.13 18.13
C PHE A 21 23.95 -15.62 17.53
N SER A 22 23.74 -16.94 17.42
CA SER A 22 22.54 -17.52 16.78
C SER A 22 21.26 -17.29 17.59
N HIS A 23 21.33 -17.48 18.91
CA HIS A 23 20.14 -17.38 19.77
C HIS A 23 19.53 -15.96 19.80
N ALA A 24 20.37 -14.91 19.71
CA ALA A 24 19.91 -13.53 19.70
C ALA A 24 19.23 -13.16 18.38
N GLU A 25 19.72 -13.67 17.25
CA GLU A 25 19.10 -13.48 15.94
C GLU A 25 17.78 -14.27 15.82
N ASP A 26 17.75 -15.51 16.32
CA ASP A 26 16.53 -16.34 16.33
C ASP A 26 15.40 -15.69 17.15
N VAL A 27 15.71 -15.15 18.35
CA VAL A 27 14.73 -14.42 19.17
C VAL A 27 14.24 -13.15 18.47
N ARG A 28 15.13 -12.46 17.75
CA ARG A 28 14.75 -11.28 16.95
C ARG A 28 13.85 -11.66 15.78
N LEU A 29 14.11 -12.77 15.12
CA LEU A 29 13.34 -13.29 13.99
C LEU A 29 11.95 -13.80 14.43
N GLU A 30 11.85 -14.48 15.57
CA GLU A 30 10.57 -14.88 16.16
C GLU A 30 9.74 -13.70 16.65
N THR A 31 10.38 -12.73 17.29
CA THR A 31 9.73 -11.47 17.68
C THR A 31 9.20 -10.75 16.43
N THR A 32 9.97 -10.77 15.36
CA THR A 32 9.62 -10.19 14.06
C THR A 32 8.41 -10.92 13.46
N ARG A 33 8.41 -12.26 13.45
CA ARG A 33 7.27 -13.09 12.99
C ARG A 33 5.99 -12.83 13.79
N ALA A 34 6.05 -12.84 15.11
CA ALA A 34 4.89 -12.62 15.97
C ALA A 34 4.33 -11.19 15.83
N ARG A 35 5.21 -10.18 15.73
CA ARG A 35 4.81 -8.80 15.44
C ARG A 35 4.10 -8.72 14.11
N PHE A 36 4.63 -9.35 13.05
CA PHE A 36 4.01 -9.33 11.73
C PHE A 36 2.64 -10.00 11.69
N SER A 37 2.48 -11.19 12.27
CA SER A 37 1.16 -11.84 12.34
C SER A 37 0.15 -10.99 13.11
N SER A 38 0.58 -10.31 14.19
CA SER A 38 -0.29 -9.40 14.94
C SER A 38 -0.71 -8.15 14.13
N ILE A 39 0.18 -7.66 13.26
CA ILE A 39 -0.05 -6.49 12.42
C ILE A 39 -1.04 -6.86 11.31
N LEU A 40 -0.82 -7.99 10.62
CA LEU A 40 -1.74 -8.48 9.59
C LEU A 40 -3.15 -8.72 10.14
N LYS A 41 -3.27 -9.32 11.33
CA LYS A 41 -4.57 -9.52 11.98
C LYS A 41 -5.28 -8.20 12.27
N ARG A 42 -4.57 -7.23 12.87
CA ARG A 42 -5.11 -5.89 13.13
C ARG A 42 -5.50 -5.15 11.86
N HIS A 43 -4.72 -5.30 10.78
CA HIS A 43 -5.08 -4.76 9.47
C HIS A 43 -6.33 -5.42 8.90
N GLY A 44 -6.47 -6.75 9.00
CA GLY A 44 -7.69 -7.44 8.59
C GLY A 44 -8.93 -6.95 9.33
N GLU A 45 -8.85 -6.83 10.66
CA GLU A 45 -9.93 -6.27 11.49
C GLU A 45 -10.24 -4.81 11.13
N LEU A 46 -9.21 -4.00 10.83
CA LEU A 46 -9.39 -2.62 10.41
C LEU A 46 -10.05 -2.53 9.03
N THR A 47 -9.65 -3.37 8.08
CA THR A 47 -10.29 -3.47 6.75
C THR A 47 -11.78 -3.81 6.89
N GLU A 48 -12.13 -4.75 7.76
CA GLU A 48 -13.52 -5.13 8.00
C GLU A 48 -14.32 -4.00 8.68
N ARG A 49 -13.69 -3.21 9.55
CA ARG A 49 -14.34 -2.07 10.20
C ARG A 49 -14.58 -0.92 9.22
N LEU A 50 -13.61 -0.61 8.36
CA LEU A 50 -13.71 0.45 7.35
C LEU A 50 -14.73 0.10 6.26
N SER A 51 -14.88 -1.18 5.95
CA SER A 51 -15.89 -1.62 4.98
C SER A 51 -17.33 -1.49 5.50
N ARG A 52 -17.53 -1.33 6.82
CA ARG A 52 -18.82 -1.63 7.44
C ARG A 52 -19.87 -0.53 7.53
N ASP A 53 -19.62 0.78 7.48
CA ASP A 53 -20.77 1.74 7.39
C ASP A 53 -20.43 3.21 7.03
N SER A 54 -19.47 3.89 7.67
CA SER A 54 -19.32 5.36 7.48
C SER A 54 -18.73 5.75 6.12
N ASP A 55 -17.62 5.13 5.73
CA ASP A 55 -16.86 5.55 4.56
C ASP A 55 -17.59 5.20 3.26
N LYS A 56 -18.37 4.11 3.30
CA LYS A 56 -19.25 3.71 2.21
C LYS A 56 -20.35 4.75 1.98
N THR A 57 -20.96 5.29 3.04
CA THR A 57 -21.98 6.33 2.90
C THR A 57 -21.41 7.65 2.37
N VAL A 58 -20.18 8.01 2.77
CA VAL A 58 -19.47 9.19 2.25
C VAL A 58 -19.16 9.01 0.77
N PHE A 59 -18.58 7.86 0.38
CA PHE A 59 -18.29 7.54 -1.01
C PHE A 59 -19.54 7.60 -1.88
N GLU A 60 -20.61 6.91 -1.49
CA GLU A 60 -21.86 6.90 -2.25
C GLU A 60 -22.52 8.28 -2.34
N ARG A 61 -22.41 9.11 -1.29
CA ARG A 61 -22.90 10.48 -1.30
C ARG A 61 -22.10 11.34 -2.25
N LEU A 62 -20.77 11.35 -2.13
CA LEU A 62 -19.91 12.14 -2.99
C LEU A 62 -20.02 11.69 -4.45
N GLN A 63 -20.01 10.38 -4.72
CA GLN A 63 -20.23 9.85 -6.06
C GLN A 63 -21.52 10.41 -6.68
N ARG A 64 -22.64 10.43 -5.94
CA ARG A 64 -23.89 11.02 -6.40
C ARG A 64 -23.81 12.53 -6.61
N GLU A 65 -23.12 13.27 -5.75
CA GLU A 65 -22.90 14.71 -5.92
C GLU A 65 -22.10 15.02 -7.19
N PHE A 66 -21.04 14.26 -7.47
CA PHE A 66 -20.24 14.42 -8.69
C PHE A 66 -21.01 13.99 -9.95
N GLU A 67 -21.77 12.89 -9.88
CA GLU A 67 -22.64 12.47 -10.98
C GLU A 67 -23.72 13.50 -11.29
N ALA A 68 -24.33 14.12 -10.28
CA ALA A 68 -25.29 15.19 -10.45
C ALA A 68 -24.63 16.46 -11.02
N ALA A 69 -23.44 16.81 -10.55
CA ALA A 69 -22.66 17.92 -11.09
C ALA A 69 -22.38 17.69 -12.59
N ARG A 70 -21.91 16.49 -12.96
CA ARG A 70 -21.65 16.09 -14.35
C ARG A 70 -22.93 16.04 -15.19
N ALA A 71 -24.04 15.51 -14.66
CA ALA A 71 -25.31 15.47 -15.39
C ALA A 71 -25.90 16.87 -15.65
N SER A 72 -25.62 17.81 -14.75
CA SER A 72 -26.04 19.21 -14.89
C SER A 72 -25.02 20.10 -15.59
N GLN A 73 -23.86 19.56 -15.99
CA GLN A 73 -22.80 20.33 -16.63
C GLN A 73 -23.28 20.83 -18.00
N THR A 74 -22.97 22.08 -18.30
CA THR A 74 -23.28 22.71 -19.60
C THR A 74 -22.04 22.78 -20.48
N GLN A 75 -20.85 22.76 -19.87
CA GLN A 75 -19.58 22.87 -20.56
C GLN A 75 -18.51 22.05 -19.86
N GLU A 76 -17.69 21.35 -20.64
CA GLU A 76 -16.46 20.70 -20.16
C GLU A 76 -15.27 21.36 -20.86
N ILE A 77 -14.30 21.85 -20.08
CA ILE A 77 -13.08 22.50 -20.57
C ILE A 77 -11.91 21.58 -20.25
N CYS A 78 -11.30 21.03 -21.30
CA CYS A 78 -10.03 20.31 -21.20
C CYS A 78 -8.90 21.31 -21.14
N LEU A 79 -8.13 21.28 -20.07
CA LEU A 79 -7.03 22.18 -19.80
C LEU A 79 -5.70 21.47 -20.09
N ASP A 80 -4.81 22.18 -20.76
CA ASP A 80 -3.41 21.81 -20.85
C ASP A 80 -2.61 22.28 -19.62
N GLY A 81 -1.32 21.94 -19.58
CA GLY A 81 -0.45 22.24 -18.45
C GLY A 81 -0.20 23.73 -18.20
N GLU A 82 -0.40 24.61 -19.20
CA GLU A 82 -0.21 26.06 -19.04
C GLU A 82 -1.50 26.74 -18.55
N GLN A 83 -2.64 26.25 -19.01
CA GLN A 83 -3.97 26.72 -18.61
C GLN A 83 -4.34 26.31 -17.18
N TRP A 84 -3.78 25.20 -16.69
CA TRP A 84 -3.88 24.80 -15.29
C TRP A 84 -2.92 25.61 -14.42
N ASN A 85 -3.45 26.65 -13.76
CA ASN A 85 -2.67 27.55 -12.91
C ASN A 85 -3.50 28.11 -11.74
N ASP A 86 -2.84 28.78 -10.79
CA ASP A 86 -3.47 29.35 -9.60
C ASP A 86 -4.53 30.42 -9.93
N GLY A 87 -4.38 31.14 -11.05
CA GLY A 87 -5.36 32.14 -11.51
C GLY A 87 -6.69 31.51 -11.92
N LEU A 88 -6.64 30.35 -12.57
CA LEU A 88 -7.84 29.56 -12.86
C LEU A 88 -8.50 29.08 -11.57
N LEU A 89 -7.74 28.54 -10.61
CA LEU A 89 -8.30 28.11 -9.33
C LEU A 89 -8.93 29.26 -8.54
N ALA A 90 -8.34 30.45 -8.57
CA ALA A 90 -8.93 31.66 -7.98
C ALA A 90 -10.27 32.00 -8.65
N THR A 91 -10.36 31.86 -9.97
CA THR A 91 -11.61 32.07 -10.73
C THR A 91 -12.68 31.05 -10.36
N ILE A 92 -12.31 29.76 -10.24
CA ILE A 92 -13.23 28.69 -9.81
C ILE A 92 -13.72 28.98 -8.38
N ARG A 93 -12.81 29.39 -7.50
CA ARG A 93 -13.13 29.77 -6.13
C ARG A 93 -14.10 30.93 -6.05
N GLU A 94 -13.86 32.01 -6.80
CA GLU A 94 -14.75 33.16 -6.86
C GLU A 94 -16.16 32.74 -7.29
N ARG A 95 -16.26 31.92 -8.35
CA ARG A 95 -17.55 31.41 -8.84
C ARG A 95 -18.34 30.67 -7.78
N VAL A 96 -17.72 29.75 -7.04
CA VAL A 96 -18.45 28.98 -6.00
C VAL A 96 -18.93 29.87 -4.85
N HIS A 97 -18.22 30.95 -4.53
CA HIS A 97 -18.64 31.91 -3.48
C HIS A 97 -19.77 32.80 -3.96
N VAL A 98 -19.65 33.41 -5.15
CA VAL A 98 -20.69 34.24 -5.75
C VAL A 98 -21.99 33.46 -5.90
N GLU A 99 -21.90 32.20 -6.34
CA GLU A 99 -23.06 31.32 -6.47
C GLU A 99 -23.69 30.96 -5.11
N ALA A 100 -22.88 30.72 -4.09
CA ALA A 100 -23.37 30.44 -2.73
C ALA A 100 -24.05 31.66 -2.10
N GLU A 101 -23.45 32.86 -2.21
CA GLU A 101 -24.04 34.11 -1.73
C GLU A 101 -25.36 34.41 -2.44
N ARG A 102 -25.39 34.26 -3.78
CA ARG A 102 -26.59 34.43 -4.58
C ARG A 102 -27.72 33.48 -4.15
N LYS A 103 -27.41 32.21 -3.87
CA LYS A 103 -28.39 31.25 -3.34
C LYS A 103 -28.84 31.62 -1.93
N ALA A 104 -27.96 32.13 -1.08
CA ALA A 104 -28.32 32.59 0.26
C ALA A 104 -29.22 33.84 0.25
N MET A 105 -29.09 34.70 -0.77
CA MET A 105 -29.94 35.89 -0.95
C MET A 105 -31.32 35.58 -1.57
N GLN A 106 -31.52 34.39 -2.16
CA GLN A 106 -32.82 33.96 -2.66
C GLN A 106 -33.73 33.55 -1.49
N LEU A 107 -34.85 34.27 -1.34
CA LEU A 107 -35.85 33.96 -0.32
C LEU A 107 -36.48 32.58 -0.55
N PRO A 108 -36.78 31.79 0.52
CA PRO A 108 -37.49 30.53 0.38
C PRO A 108 -38.94 30.80 -0.06
N GLY A 109 -39.21 30.74 -1.37
CA GLY A 109 -40.56 30.92 -1.91
C GLY A 109 -40.66 31.52 -3.31
N GLU A 110 -39.61 32.15 -3.85
CA GLU A 110 -39.62 32.70 -5.21
C GLU A 110 -38.97 31.74 -6.20
N THR A 111 -39.71 30.72 -6.64
CA THR A 111 -39.26 29.74 -7.65
C THR A 111 -39.50 30.17 -9.10
N THR A 112 -39.97 31.40 -9.37
CA THR A 112 -40.60 31.71 -10.68
C THR A 112 -40.08 32.92 -11.45
N ALA A 113 -38.94 33.56 -11.13
CA ALA A 113 -38.57 34.77 -11.86
C ALA A 113 -37.08 35.03 -12.18
N VAL A 114 -36.18 34.04 -12.14
CA VAL A 114 -34.77 34.28 -12.56
C VAL A 114 -34.17 33.11 -13.35
N THR A 115 -34.85 32.69 -14.43
CA THR A 115 -34.33 31.66 -15.34
C THR A 115 -33.36 32.20 -16.40
N ASN A 116 -33.07 33.51 -16.40
CA ASN A 116 -32.32 34.19 -17.47
C ASN A 116 -31.20 35.10 -16.94
N LEU A 117 -30.23 34.55 -16.20
CA LEU A 117 -28.91 35.18 -16.08
C LEU A 117 -27.81 34.31 -16.71
N PRO A 118 -26.79 34.91 -17.33
CA PRO A 118 -25.70 34.22 -18.05
C PRO A 118 -24.78 33.36 -17.15
N PHE A 119 -25.08 33.25 -15.85
CA PHE A 119 -24.30 32.49 -14.86
C PHE A 119 -24.78 31.03 -14.70
N HIS A 120 -25.66 30.55 -15.57
CA HIS A 120 -26.13 29.16 -15.56
C HIS A 120 -25.13 28.15 -16.14
N GLU A 121 -23.96 28.61 -16.62
CA GLU A 121 -22.93 27.71 -17.12
C GLU A 121 -22.28 26.94 -15.98
N LYS A 122 -22.67 25.66 -15.85
CA LYS A 122 -22.00 24.71 -14.98
C LYS A 122 -20.81 24.14 -15.75
N ILE A 123 -19.66 24.77 -15.53
CA ILE A 123 -18.41 24.38 -16.13
C ILE A 123 -17.73 23.31 -15.28
N THR A 124 -17.33 22.22 -15.92
CA THR A 124 -16.40 21.24 -15.37
C THR A 124 -15.06 21.39 -16.08
N TYR A 125 -13.97 21.34 -15.31
CA TYR A 125 -12.60 21.46 -15.83
C TYR A 125 -11.90 20.10 -15.76
N ARG A 126 -11.33 19.66 -16.88
CA ARG A 126 -10.57 18.40 -16.98
C ARG A 126 -9.07 18.73 -17.10
N VAL A 127 -8.26 18.25 -16.16
CA VAL A 127 -6.80 18.40 -16.15
C VAL A 127 -6.17 17.01 -16.03
N GLY A 128 -5.74 16.45 -17.16
CA GLY A 128 -5.26 15.07 -17.20
C GLY A 128 -6.31 14.10 -16.66
N ASN A 129 -5.97 13.39 -15.58
CA ASN A 129 -6.84 12.43 -14.90
C ASN A 129 -7.67 13.03 -13.75
N LYS A 130 -7.85 14.36 -13.74
CA LYS A 130 -8.56 15.09 -12.68
C LYS A 130 -9.72 15.87 -13.26
N MET A 131 -10.86 15.77 -12.60
CA MET A 131 -12.08 16.52 -12.91
C MET A 131 -12.39 17.48 -11.77
N ILE A 132 -12.52 18.76 -12.07
CA ILE A 132 -12.77 19.82 -11.10
C ILE A 132 -14.11 20.46 -11.42
N CYS A 133 -15.02 20.45 -10.44
CA CYS A 133 -16.36 21.00 -10.59
C CYS A 133 -16.74 21.93 -9.43
N CYS A 134 -17.61 22.88 -9.72
CA CYS A 134 -18.25 23.73 -8.73
C CYS A 134 -19.40 22.94 -8.07
N LEU A 135 -19.32 22.73 -6.76
CA LEU A 135 -20.37 22.09 -5.97
C LEU A 135 -21.18 23.13 -5.18
N GLU A 136 -22.31 22.70 -4.64
CA GLU A 136 -23.18 23.57 -3.85
C GLU A 136 -22.51 24.00 -2.53
N GLY A 137 -22.69 25.26 -2.11
CA GLY A 137 -22.24 25.76 -0.81
C GLY A 137 -20.77 26.20 -0.75
N ALA A 138 -20.28 26.95 -1.75
CA ALA A 138 -18.88 27.42 -1.83
C ALA A 138 -17.84 26.28 -1.85
N ARG A 139 -18.25 25.08 -2.30
CA ARG A 139 -17.42 23.88 -2.37
C ARG A 139 -16.84 23.67 -3.77
N ILE A 140 -15.58 23.27 -3.82
CA ILE A 140 -14.89 22.83 -5.05
C ILE A 140 -14.72 21.32 -4.94
N GLY A 141 -15.31 20.58 -5.88
CA GLY A 141 -15.15 19.14 -5.99
C GLY A 141 -14.00 18.79 -6.91
N ILE A 142 -13.11 17.90 -6.46
CA ILE A 142 -12.09 17.26 -7.29
C ILE A 142 -12.36 15.76 -7.32
N GLN A 143 -12.46 15.21 -8.52
CA GLN A 143 -12.53 13.77 -8.78
C GLN A 143 -11.23 13.33 -9.47
N TYR A 144 -10.55 12.38 -8.88
CA TYR A 144 -9.34 11.76 -9.39
C TYR A 144 -9.73 10.44 -10.07
N GLU A 145 -9.46 10.35 -11.36
CA GLU A 145 -9.56 9.14 -12.16
C GLU A 145 -8.21 8.43 -12.09
N THR A 146 -8.20 7.17 -11.65
CA THR A 146 -6.96 6.36 -11.61
C THR A 146 -7.03 5.28 -12.67
N SER A 147 -5.87 4.84 -13.16
CA SER A 147 -5.80 3.79 -14.18
C SER A 147 -4.57 2.92 -13.99
N PHE A 148 -4.63 1.65 -14.37
CA PHE A 148 -3.47 0.77 -14.39
C PHE A 148 -3.37 0.08 -15.74
N ALA A 149 -2.20 0.17 -16.38
CA ALA A 149 -1.95 -0.36 -17.73
C ALA A 149 -2.98 0.10 -18.79
N GLY A 150 -3.50 1.33 -18.65
CA GLY A 150 -4.50 1.91 -19.55
C GLY A 150 -5.96 1.60 -19.19
N GLU A 151 -6.20 0.68 -18.26
CA GLU A 151 -7.54 0.34 -17.79
C GLU A 151 -7.96 1.21 -16.61
N PRO A 152 -9.19 1.76 -16.60
CA PRO A 152 -9.67 2.58 -15.49
C PRO A 152 -9.82 1.74 -14.21
N CYS A 153 -9.39 2.33 -13.08
CA CYS A 153 -9.59 1.80 -11.74
C CYS A 153 -10.69 2.61 -11.02
N GLU A 154 -10.69 2.64 -9.69
CA GLU A 154 -11.66 3.43 -8.94
C GLU A 154 -11.41 4.95 -8.99
N LEU A 155 -12.49 5.66 -8.67
CA LEU A 155 -12.53 7.11 -8.57
C LEU A 155 -12.33 7.52 -7.11
N PHE A 156 -11.55 8.57 -6.90
CA PHE A 156 -11.41 9.20 -5.59
C PHE A 156 -11.94 10.63 -5.63
N HIS A 157 -12.54 11.08 -4.54
CA HIS A 157 -13.12 12.40 -4.43
C HIS A 157 -12.44 13.18 -3.31
N CYS A 158 -12.25 14.48 -3.52
CA CYS A 158 -11.75 15.43 -2.53
C CYS A 158 -12.56 16.72 -2.65
N ILE A 159 -13.07 17.21 -1.52
CA ILE A 159 -13.86 18.42 -1.45
C ILE A 159 -13.06 19.49 -0.73
N LEU A 160 -12.85 20.60 -1.41
CA LEU A 160 -12.25 21.81 -0.85
C LEU A 160 -13.35 22.83 -0.56
N GLU A 161 -13.20 23.53 0.55
CA GLU A 161 -14.06 24.65 0.92
C GLU A 161 -13.21 25.76 1.50
N SER A 162 -13.68 26.99 1.35
CA SER A 162 -13.24 28.10 2.18
C SER A 162 -14.47 28.86 2.67
N LYS A 163 -14.50 29.30 3.93
CA LYS A 163 -15.68 30.02 4.47
C LYS A 163 -15.84 31.41 3.87
N SER A 164 -14.76 31.96 3.34
CA SER A 164 -14.71 33.25 2.65
C SER A 164 -13.59 33.20 1.61
N PHE A 165 -13.69 34.05 0.58
CA PHE A 165 -12.66 34.22 -0.43
C PHE A 165 -11.29 34.60 0.16
N LEU A 166 -11.26 35.26 1.32
CA LEU A 166 -10.03 35.69 1.99
C LEU A 166 -9.46 34.63 2.95
N GLU A 167 -10.25 33.62 3.32
CA GLU A 167 -9.78 32.57 4.21
C GLU A 167 -8.91 31.55 3.47
N LYS A 168 -8.23 30.65 4.19
CA LYS A 168 -7.55 29.52 3.55
C LYS A 168 -8.58 28.49 3.07
N MET A 169 -8.28 27.82 1.96
CA MET A 169 -9.01 26.60 1.60
C MET A 169 -8.60 25.47 2.55
N THR A 170 -9.55 24.58 2.84
CA THR A 170 -9.35 23.39 3.65
C THR A 170 -10.03 22.18 3.01
N VAL A 171 -9.50 20.99 3.29
CA VAL A 171 -10.16 19.73 2.90
C VAL A 171 -11.28 19.43 3.90
N ILE A 172 -12.52 19.43 3.42
CA ILE A 172 -13.69 19.15 4.28
C ILE A 172 -14.04 17.67 4.27
N GLU A 173 -13.92 17.03 3.10
CA GLU A 173 -14.29 15.63 2.95
C GLU A 173 -13.56 14.98 1.77
N HIS A 174 -13.29 13.68 1.86
CA HIS A 174 -12.68 12.92 0.78
C HIS A 174 -12.98 11.42 0.89
N THR A 175 -12.76 10.69 -0.20
CA THR A 175 -12.79 9.21 -0.23
C THR A 175 -11.38 8.60 -0.28
N ILE A 176 -10.35 9.43 -0.11
CA ILE A 176 -8.95 9.02 -0.13
C ILE A 176 -8.63 8.11 1.07
N PRO A 177 -7.90 6.99 0.88
CA PRO A 177 -7.56 6.07 1.97
C PRO A 177 -6.86 6.77 3.14
N PHE A 178 -7.32 6.51 4.36
CA PHE A 178 -6.88 7.20 5.59
C PHE A 178 -5.38 7.10 5.90
N PHE A 179 -4.68 6.11 5.34
CA PHE A 179 -3.25 5.92 5.52
C PHE A 179 -2.40 6.74 4.55
N LEU A 180 -3.02 7.43 3.60
CA LEU A 180 -2.34 8.41 2.74
C LEU A 180 -2.30 9.78 3.45
N PRO A 181 -1.17 10.49 3.40
CA PRO A 181 -0.92 11.68 4.21
C PRO A 181 -1.59 12.95 3.67
N ILE A 182 -2.93 12.96 3.63
CA ILE A 182 -3.70 14.09 3.09
C ILE A 182 -3.65 15.32 3.99
N ARG A 183 -3.59 15.12 5.31
CA ARG A 183 -3.49 16.24 6.26
C ARG A 183 -2.13 16.93 6.18
N GLU A 184 -1.08 16.16 5.99
CA GLU A 184 0.27 16.68 5.76
C GLU A 184 0.32 17.43 4.43
N ALA A 185 -0.21 16.84 3.36
CA ALA A 185 -0.30 17.51 2.05
C ALA A 185 -1.11 18.81 2.10
N GLU A 186 -2.21 18.84 2.85
CA GLU A 186 -3.02 20.03 3.06
C GLU A 186 -2.18 21.13 3.74
N ASN A 187 -1.45 20.80 4.81
CA ASN A 187 -0.62 21.76 5.53
C ASN A 187 0.52 22.30 4.65
N ASP A 188 1.17 21.41 3.89
CA ASP A 188 2.36 21.74 3.10
C ASP A 188 2.02 22.54 1.84
N PHE A 189 0.93 22.18 1.15
CA PHE A 189 0.62 22.71 -0.18
C PHE A 189 -0.61 23.60 -0.21
N LEU A 190 -1.72 23.23 0.43
CA LEU A 190 -3.01 23.91 0.17
C LEU A 190 -3.00 25.39 0.59
N SER A 191 -2.22 25.72 1.64
CA SER A 191 -2.07 27.09 2.13
C SER A 191 -1.22 27.99 1.21
N SER A 192 -0.31 27.41 0.44
CA SER A 192 0.64 28.14 -0.40
C SER A 192 0.26 28.09 -1.89
N ASN A 193 -0.23 26.94 -2.35
CA ASN A 193 -0.52 26.65 -3.73
C ASN A 193 -1.52 25.47 -3.82
N ALA A 194 -2.80 25.80 -4.01
CA ALA A 194 -3.86 24.81 -4.12
C ALA A 194 -3.71 23.91 -5.36
N MET A 195 -3.12 24.42 -6.44
CA MET A 195 -2.83 23.64 -7.64
C MET A 195 -1.86 22.49 -7.33
N LYS A 196 -0.76 22.79 -6.63
CA LYS A 196 0.22 21.79 -6.19
C LYS A 196 -0.38 20.76 -5.26
N PHE A 197 -1.28 21.16 -4.35
CA PHE A 197 -2.01 20.21 -3.51
C PHE A 197 -2.80 19.21 -4.38
N ILE A 198 -3.60 19.72 -5.32
CA ILE A 198 -4.44 18.89 -6.21
C ILE A 198 -3.56 17.95 -7.05
N ASP A 199 -2.47 18.44 -7.62
CA ASP A 199 -1.56 17.61 -8.41
C ASP A 199 -0.86 16.55 -7.56
N TYR A 200 -0.36 16.93 -6.38
CA TYR A 200 0.30 16.02 -5.45
C TYR A 200 -0.62 14.87 -5.03
N VAL A 201 -1.87 15.16 -4.67
CA VAL A 201 -2.86 14.14 -4.30
C VAL A 201 -3.15 13.19 -5.46
N GLY A 202 -3.25 13.72 -6.70
CA GLY A 202 -3.45 12.89 -7.89
C GLY A 202 -2.30 11.90 -8.12
N VAL A 203 -1.05 12.35 -8.03
CA VAL A 203 0.13 11.49 -8.18
C VAL A 203 0.23 10.48 -7.03
N LEU A 204 -0.05 10.91 -5.80
CA LEU A 204 -0.06 10.05 -4.60
C LEU A 204 -1.07 8.91 -4.73
N LEU A 205 -2.29 9.20 -5.20
CA LEU A 205 -3.33 8.21 -5.45
C LEU A 205 -2.92 7.24 -6.56
N GLN A 206 -2.38 7.75 -7.67
CA GLN A 206 -1.95 6.91 -8.78
C GLN A 206 -0.85 5.93 -8.37
N ALA A 207 0.16 6.39 -7.63
CA ALA A 207 1.23 5.53 -7.12
C ALA A 207 0.70 4.46 -6.14
N TYR A 208 -0.28 4.79 -5.31
CA TYR A 208 -0.96 3.82 -4.44
C TYR A 208 -1.72 2.76 -5.25
N VAL A 209 -2.48 3.18 -6.26
CA VAL A 209 -3.23 2.27 -7.15
C VAL A 209 -2.27 1.36 -7.90
N ASP A 210 -1.19 1.89 -8.46
CA ASP A 210 -0.18 1.07 -9.17
C ASP A 210 0.39 -0.04 -8.28
N ARG A 211 0.75 0.28 -7.03
CA ARG A 211 1.26 -0.70 -6.06
C ARG A 211 0.22 -1.77 -5.73
N ARG A 212 -1.05 -1.37 -5.55
CA ARG A 212 -2.14 -2.33 -5.32
C ARG A 212 -2.34 -3.25 -6.52
N GLU A 213 -2.44 -2.67 -7.71
CA GLU A 213 -2.75 -3.40 -8.93
C GLU A 213 -1.63 -4.36 -9.30
N GLN A 214 -0.38 -4.04 -8.97
CA GLN A 214 0.72 -5.00 -9.02
C GLN A 214 0.47 -6.26 -8.16
N VAL A 215 -0.10 -6.12 -6.95
CA VAL A 215 -0.49 -7.27 -6.11
C VAL A 215 -1.67 -8.04 -6.69
N ARG A 216 -2.63 -7.35 -7.30
CA ARG A 216 -3.73 -8.01 -8.04
C ARG A 216 -3.18 -8.82 -9.21
N LEU A 217 -2.23 -8.25 -9.95
CA LEU A 217 -1.65 -8.84 -11.14
C LEU A 217 -0.80 -10.09 -10.82
N ILE A 218 -0.05 -10.12 -9.71
CA ILE A 218 0.66 -11.37 -9.32
C ILE A 218 -0.31 -12.51 -9.04
N LYS A 219 -1.48 -12.22 -8.47
CA LYS A 219 -2.50 -13.23 -8.18
C LYS A 219 -3.13 -13.74 -9.47
N GLU A 220 -3.32 -12.87 -10.45
CA GLU A 220 -3.87 -13.21 -11.77
C GLU A 220 -2.87 -14.05 -12.58
N LEU A 221 -1.61 -13.64 -12.65
CA LEU A 221 -0.58 -14.29 -13.46
C LEU A 221 -0.01 -15.57 -12.83
N TYR A 222 0.17 -15.58 -11.50
CA TYR A 222 0.90 -16.62 -10.78
C TYR A 222 0.07 -17.30 -9.69
N GLY A 223 -1.26 -17.16 -9.73
CA GLY A 223 -2.16 -17.71 -8.71
C GLY A 223 -2.05 -19.22 -8.50
N ASN A 224 -1.56 -19.97 -9.50
CA ASN A 224 -1.27 -21.41 -9.37
C ASN A 224 0.00 -21.70 -8.56
N GLN A 225 0.95 -20.79 -8.51
CA GLN A 225 2.21 -20.89 -7.76
C GLN A 225 2.09 -20.27 -6.36
N ILE A 226 1.03 -19.50 -6.11
CA ILE A 226 0.77 -18.81 -4.84
C ILE A 226 -0.30 -19.59 -4.06
N GLY A 227 0.08 -20.16 -2.92
CA GLY A 227 -0.85 -20.84 -2.01
C GLY A 227 -1.71 -19.87 -1.21
N GLU A 228 -1.08 -19.13 -0.28
CA GLU A 228 -1.72 -18.06 0.49
C GLU A 228 -1.10 -16.72 0.11
N LEU A 229 -1.89 -15.64 0.10
CA LEU A 229 -1.44 -14.26 -0.17
C LEU A 229 -2.09 -13.30 0.82
N TYR A 230 -1.27 -12.58 1.57
CA TYR A 230 -1.66 -11.53 2.50
C TYR A 230 -0.95 -10.23 2.16
N PHE A 231 -1.60 -9.10 2.42
CA PHE A 231 -1.00 -7.78 2.25
C PHE A 231 -1.61 -6.78 3.23
N SER A 232 -0.82 -5.78 3.62
CA SER A 232 -1.30 -4.62 4.38
C SER A 232 -2.12 -3.68 3.48
N LEU A 233 -3.04 -2.91 4.07
CA LEU A 233 -3.82 -1.87 3.38
C LEU A 233 -3.00 -0.93 2.46
N PRO A 234 -1.87 -0.36 2.90
CA PRO A 234 -1.00 0.49 2.06
C PRO A 234 -0.03 -0.31 1.14
N TYR A 235 -0.15 -1.63 1.08
CA TYR A 235 0.72 -2.52 0.27
C TYR A 235 2.22 -2.44 0.57
N HIS A 236 2.61 -1.98 1.76
CA HIS A 236 4.03 -1.95 2.19
C HIS A 236 4.49 -3.27 2.81
N MET A 237 3.59 -4.20 3.06
CA MET A 237 3.90 -5.55 3.55
C MET A 237 3.07 -6.54 2.75
N ILE A 238 3.75 -7.52 2.17
CA ILE A 238 3.17 -8.56 1.33
C ILE A 238 3.75 -9.89 1.81
N GLU A 239 2.91 -10.89 1.93
CA GLU A 239 3.31 -12.21 2.36
C GLU A 239 2.63 -13.24 1.47
N PHE A 240 3.41 -14.15 0.91
CA PHE A 240 2.87 -15.22 0.08
C PHE A 240 3.55 -16.56 0.36
N VAL A 241 2.81 -17.65 0.13
CA VAL A 241 3.35 -19.00 0.19
C VAL A 241 3.57 -19.50 -1.22
N LEU A 242 4.78 -19.94 -1.54
CA LEU A 242 5.08 -20.60 -2.80
C LEU A 242 4.66 -22.07 -2.73
N ALA A 243 3.67 -22.43 -3.54
CA ALA A 243 3.04 -23.75 -3.52
C ALA A 243 4.02 -24.88 -3.82
N ASP A 244 4.87 -24.70 -4.85
CA ASP A 244 5.82 -25.73 -5.30
C ASP A 244 6.99 -25.95 -4.34
N PHE A 245 7.26 -24.99 -3.46
CA PHE A 245 8.44 -24.98 -2.58
C PHE A 245 8.10 -25.21 -1.11
N ASN A 246 6.82 -25.25 -0.73
CA ASN A 246 6.38 -25.16 0.68
C ASN A 246 7.16 -24.09 1.45
N CYS A 247 7.39 -22.94 0.81
CA CYS A 247 8.20 -21.86 1.36
C CYS A 247 7.32 -20.63 1.51
N LYS A 248 7.26 -20.08 2.71
CA LYS A 248 6.57 -18.82 2.97
C LYS A 248 7.56 -17.69 2.76
N VAL A 249 7.22 -16.74 1.90
CA VAL A 249 8.03 -15.55 1.60
C VAL A 249 7.31 -14.33 2.16
N THR A 250 8.00 -13.59 3.03
CA THR A 250 7.54 -12.32 3.56
C THR A 250 8.34 -11.20 2.94
N VAL A 251 7.65 -10.28 2.28
CA VAL A 251 8.21 -9.09 1.62
C VAL A 251 7.78 -7.86 2.39
N SER A 252 8.75 -7.11 2.92
CA SER A 252 8.54 -5.80 3.53
C SER A 252 9.10 -4.73 2.61
N LEU A 253 8.24 -3.80 2.22
CA LEU A 253 8.51 -2.67 1.36
C LEU A 253 8.42 -1.39 2.19
N ARG A 254 9.26 -0.39 1.89
CA ARG A 254 9.14 0.94 2.46
C ARG A 254 9.39 1.96 1.37
N TYR A 255 8.49 2.93 1.29
CA TYR A 255 8.52 4.01 0.33
C TYR A 255 8.92 5.29 1.07
N ALA A 256 10.12 5.80 0.81
CA ALA A 256 10.52 7.11 1.33
C ALA A 256 9.79 8.23 0.57
N ASP A 257 9.62 8.03 -0.73
CA ASP A 257 8.76 8.84 -1.58
C ASP A 257 7.46 8.07 -1.87
N LEU A 258 6.35 8.58 -1.35
CA LEU A 258 5.04 7.96 -1.54
C LEU A 258 4.49 8.18 -2.97
N LEU A 259 5.12 9.03 -3.77
CA LEU A 259 4.79 9.24 -5.18
C LEU A 259 5.41 8.18 -6.11
N SER A 260 6.34 7.36 -5.61
CA SER A 260 7.03 6.34 -6.41
C SER A 260 6.34 4.97 -6.37
N THR A 261 6.17 4.31 -7.50
CA THR A 261 5.64 2.94 -7.53
C THR A 261 6.65 1.91 -7.01
N LEU A 262 7.96 2.21 -7.02
CA LEU A 262 9.03 1.33 -6.54
C LEU A 262 9.47 1.65 -5.10
N PRO A 263 9.74 0.62 -4.28
CA PRO A 263 10.14 0.79 -2.89
C PRO A 263 11.58 1.31 -2.75
N SER A 264 11.80 2.15 -1.73
CA SER A 264 13.13 2.68 -1.38
C SER A 264 13.93 1.71 -0.50
N VAL A 265 13.25 0.99 0.40
CA VAL A 265 13.86 -0.05 1.24
C VAL A 265 13.05 -1.32 1.10
N VAL A 266 13.74 -2.45 0.92
CA VAL A 266 13.14 -3.76 0.74
C VAL A 266 13.83 -4.76 1.68
N SER A 267 13.03 -5.62 2.30
CA SER A 267 13.48 -6.79 3.05
C SER A 267 12.67 -8.00 2.61
N VAL A 268 13.34 -9.07 2.20
CA VAL A 268 12.67 -10.33 1.79
C VAL A 268 13.18 -11.48 2.66
N LEU A 269 12.26 -12.16 3.35
CA LEU A 269 12.55 -13.30 4.21
C LEU A 269 11.83 -14.54 3.71
N ALA A 270 12.58 -15.62 3.50
CA ALA A 270 12.07 -16.94 3.14
C ALA A 270 12.06 -17.86 4.36
N TRP A 271 10.93 -18.53 4.58
CA TRP A 271 10.68 -19.45 5.68
C TRP A 271 10.34 -20.84 5.10
N PRO A 272 11.28 -21.78 5.10
CA PRO A 272 11.00 -23.16 4.71
C PRO A 272 9.96 -23.77 5.66
N ILE A 273 8.82 -24.21 5.13
CA ILE A 273 7.79 -24.89 5.93
C ILE A 273 8.16 -26.38 5.95
N GLN A 274 8.83 -26.82 7.01
CA GLN A 274 9.09 -28.25 7.20
C GLN A 274 7.75 -28.98 7.40
N GLN A 275 7.32 -29.77 6.41
CA GLN A 275 6.26 -30.74 6.65
C GLN A 275 6.81 -31.85 7.54
N PRO A 276 6.10 -32.28 8.59
CA PRO A 276 6.44 -33.52 9.26
C PRO A 276 6.32 -34.64 8.22
N LYS A 277 7.44 -35.29 7.88
CA LYS A 277 7.48 -36.43 6.94
C LYS A 277 6.38 -37.43 7.33
N LYS A 278 5.33 -37.55 6.51
CA LYS A 278 4.47 -38.74 6.54
C LYS A 278 5.27 -39.89 5.91
N SER A 279 6.00 -40.63 6.73
CA SER A 279 6.55 -41.92 6.30
C SER A 279 5.39 -42.90 6.07
N TRP A 280 5.06 -43.15 4.81
CA TRP A 280 4.38 -44.39 4.45
C TRP A 280 5.41 -45.51 4.41
N THR A 281 5.51 -46.21 5.54
CA THR A 281 5.97 -47.60 5.60
C THR A 281 4.97 -48.34 6.47
N GLY A 282 4.38 -49.40 5.91
CA GLY A 282 3.29 -50.14 6.51
C GLY A 282 3.63 -50.83 7.83
N ALA A 283 2.55 -51.15 8.55
CA ALA A 283 2.42 -52.11 9.65
C ALA A 283 3.19 -51.83 10.96
N GLY A 284 2.42 -51.60 12.04
CA GLY A 284 2.87 -51.83 13.41
C GLY A 284 2.37 -50.80 14.42
N GLN A 285 1.23 -51.08 15.08
CA GLN A 285 0.86 -50.42 16.33
C GLN A 285 1.95 -50.65 17.40
N LEU A 286 2.41 -49.60 18.07
CA LEU A 286 2.39 -49.54 19.54
C LEU A 286 2.48 -48.10 20.07
N ASN A 287 1.66 -47.87 21.08
CA ASN A 287 1.47 -46.64 21.85
C ASN A 287 2.76 -46.16 22.54
N ARG A 288 3.16 -44.89 22.38
CA ARG A 288 3.81 -44.11 23.44
C ARG A 288 3.55 -42.62 23.25
N LYS A 289 2.99 -41.99 24.28
CA LYS A 289 2.79 -40.54 24.42
C LYS A 289 4.13 -39.81 24.28
N ASP A 290 4.28 -39.01 23.22
CA ASP A 290 5.25 -37.92 23.14
C ASP A 290 4.52 -36.62 22.78
N TYR A 291 3.96 -35.96 23.79
CA TYR A 291 3.67 -34.53 23.74
C TYR A 291 5.00 -33.81 24.05
N GLY A 292 5.82 -33.51 23.04
CA GLY A 292 7.14 -32.93 23.33
C GLY A 292 8.02 -32.48 22.16
N ALA A 293 7.55 -32.48 20.91
CA ALA A 293 8.32 -31.95 19.78
C ALA A 293 7.54 -30.84 19.07
N LEU A 294 7.48 -29.67 19.69
CA LEU A 294 7.28 -28.41 18.98
C LEU A 294 8.35 -28.36 17.89
N GLY A 295 7.92 -28.34 16.63
CA GLY A 295 8.78 -28.50 15.46
C GLY A 295 9.97 -27.55 15.48
N ARG A 296 11.13 -28.04 15.04
CA ARG A 296 12.29 -27.20 14.71
C ARG A 296 11.82 -26.07 13.80
N GLN A 297 11.69 -24.86 14.36
CA GLN A 297 11.32 -23.68 13.59
C GLN A 297 12.45 -23.42 12.60
N ALA A 298 12.14 -23.46 11.30
CA ALA A 298 13.13 -23.16 10.27
C ALA A 298 13.60 -21.71 10.44
N ILE A 299 14.92 -21.52 10.51
CA ILE A 299 15.55 -20.21 10.56
C ILE A 299 15.22 -19.51 9.24
N PRO A 300 14.59 -18.32 9.26
CA PRO A 300 14.33 -17.56 8.06
C PRO A 300 15.64 -17.07 7.46
N ALA A 301 15.69 -17.11 6.13
CA ALA A 301 16.83 -16.62 5.38
C ALA A 301 16.44 -15.38 4.59
N ARG A 302 17.37 -14.44 4.49
CA ARG A 302 17.18 -13.21 3.75
C ARG A 302 17.52 -13.42 2.27
N LEU A 303 16.59 -13.08 1.37
CA LEU A 303 16.77 -13.23 -0.07
C LEU A 303 17.30 -11.93 -0.69
N LEU A 304 18.62 -11.73 -0.67
CA LEU A 304 19.24 -10.49 -1.19
C LEU A 304 18.92 -10.25 -2.68
N TYR A 305 18.97 -11.31 -3.50
CA TYR A 305 18.63 -11.21 -4.92
C TYR A 305 17.19 -10.73 -5.16
N ALA A 306 16.26 -11.13 -4.29
CA ALA A 306 14.86 -10.73 -4.36
C ALA A 306 14.69 -9.27 -3.96
N GLU A 307 15.47 -8.79 -2.99
CA GLU A 307 15.47 -7.39 -2.61
C GLU A 307 15.99 -6.50 -3.74
N ASP A 308 17.04 -6.92 -4.44
CA ASP A 308 17.57 -6.18 -5.60
C ASP A 308 16.55 -6.12 -6.73
N ALA A 309 15.87 -7.25 -7.04
CA ALA A 309 14.80 -7.29 -8.03
C ALA A 309 13.66 -6.32 -7.67
N LEU A 310 13.14 -6.38 -6.44
CA LEU A 310 12.05 -5.50 -5.99
C LEU A 310 12.41 -4.00 -5.94
N ARG A 311 13.69 -3.64 -5.86
CA ARG A 311 14.12 -2.23 -5.93
C ARG A 311 14.14 -1.68 -7.37
N SER A 312 14.17 -2.55 -8.37
CA SER A 312 14.43 -2.18 -9.77
C SER A 312 13.34 -2.64 -10.74
N MET A 313 12.45 -3.52 -10.31
CA MET A 313 11.41 -4.16 -11.12
C MET A 313 10.05 -4.03 -10.44
N SER A 314 8.98 -4.16 -11.22
CA SER A 314 7.63 -4.28 -10.68
C SER A 314 7.47 -5.57 -9.87
N LEU A 315 6.47 -5.62 -8.96
CA LEU A 315 6.25 -6.82 -8.15
C LEU A 315 6.02 -8.11 -8.97
N PRO A 316 5.27 -8.11 -10.10
CA PRO A 316 5.14 -9.32 -10.93
C PRO A 316 6.46 -9.80 -11.52
N GLU A 317 7.29 -8.89 -12.02
CA GLU A 317 8.61 -9.21 -12.57
C GLU A 317 9.54 -9.73 -11.47
N ALA A 318 9.58 -9.06 -10.32
CA ALA A 318 10.37 -9.48 -9.19
C ALA A 318 9.88 -10.83 -8.61
N PHE A 319 8.57 -11.11 -8.65
CA PHE A 319 8.01 -12.40 -8.27
C PHE A 319 8.54 -13.52 -9.18
N ALA A 320 8.58 -13.30 -10.49
CA ALA A 320 9.14 -14.28 -11.42
C ALA A 320 10.61 -14.58 -11.11
N GLU A 321 11.42 -13.55 -10.81
CA GLU A 321 12.81 -13.71 -10.37
C GLU A 321 12.93 -14.48 -9.04
N ILE A 322 12.03 -14.20 -8.08
CA ILE A 322 11.97 -14.91 -6.79
C ILE A 322 11.78 -16.41 -7.01
N VAL A 323 10.77 -16.78 -7.79
CA VAL A 323 10.45 -18.18 -8.10
C VAL A 323 11.59 -18.85 -8.85
N LEU A 324 12.14 -18.19 -9.88
CA LEU A 324 13.18 -18.75 -10.74
C LEU A 324 14.42 -19.17 -9.95
N LYS A 325 14.84 -18.36 -8.98
CA LYS A 325 16.06 -18.59 -8.17
C LYS A 325 15.80 -19.30 -6.84
N MET A 326 14.54 -19.56 -6.50
CA MET A 326 14.18 -20.26 -5.26
C MET A 326 14.79 -21.67 -5.13
N PRO A 327 14.86 -22.52 -6.19
CA PRO A 327 15.47 -23.84 -6.08
C PRO A 327 16.96 -23.79 -5.72
N GLU A 328 17.71 -22.83 -6.27
CA GLU A 328 19.14 -22.66 -6.00
C GLU A 328 19.34 -22.24 -4.54
N PHE A 329 18.56 -21.26 -4.09
CA PHE A 329 18.56 -20.81 -2.70
C PHE A 329 18.23 -21.93 -1.70
N LEU A 330 17.24 -22.78 -1.99
CA LEU A 330 16.87 -23.89 -1.09
C LEU A 330 17.97 -24.96 -1.00
N LYS A 331 18.70 -25.23 -2.09
CA LYS A 331 19.85 -26.16 -2.06
C LYS A 331 21.00 -25.65 -1.18
N GLU A 332 21.24 -24.35 -1.18
CA GLU A 332 22.29 -23.73 -0.37
C GLU A 332 21.94 -23.67 1.13
N THR A 333 20.65 -23.49 1.45
CA THR A 333 20.19 -23.27 2.84
C THR A 333 19.67 -24.51 3.53
N VAL A 334 19.19 -25.51 2.79
CA VAL A 334 18.82 -26.83 3.30
C VAL A 334 19.74 -27.84 2.62
N PRO A 335 20.99 -28.03 3.09
CA PRO A 335 21.81 -29.12 2.59
C PRO A 335 21.05 -30.42 2.85
N GLU A 336 20.80 -31.19 1.79
CA GLU A 336 20.28 -32.55 1.92
C GLU A 336 21.16 -33.27 2.95
N GLN A 337 20.58 -33.71 4.06
CA GLN A 337 21.18 -34.76 4.87
C GLN A 337 21.13 -36.06 4.05
N ASN A 338 21.99 -36.15 3.04
CA ASN A 338 22.38 -37.41 2.43
C ASN A 338 23.58 -37.92 3.21
N SER A 339 23.34 -38.80 4.19
CA SER A 339 24.35 -39.77 4.60
C SER A 339 23.71 -40.98 5.27
N ALA A 340 23.90 -42.13 4.61
CA ALA A 340 23.75 -43.52 5.06
C ALA A 340 22.33 -44.11 5.14
#